data_AF-E6PMU1-F1
#
_entry.id   AF-E6PMU1-F1
#
_cell.length_a   1.000
_cell.length_b   1.000
_cell.length_c   1.000
_cell.angle_alpha   90.00
_cell.angle_beta   90.00
_cell.angle_gamma   90.00
#
_symmetry.space_group_name_H-M   'P 1'
#
loop_
_entity.id
_entity.type
_entity.pdbx_description
1 polymer ?
#
loop_
_entity_poly.entity_id
_entity_poly.type
_entity_poly.pdbx_seq_one_letter_code
_entity_poly.pdbx_strand_id
1 'polypeptide(L)'
;MSPYSLTPIPRESEGEDRAALRRALIARREQLPDRSAKEAALTAAVVRAVTALEPICLGAYCATRGEFDPLPALRQLAQALPDVQFALPVVDPATRQMRFVAWAPGEALQAGAYGIAVPVDQSRTVEPDALLVPCVGFVEAGLRLGYGGGYYDRYMAGRGDVYTIGLAFDLCELDDLRAEPHDHLLDLILTETGSFGLEAGLLGDEEL
;
A
#
# COMPACT_ATOMS: atom_id res chain seq x y z
N MET A 1 19.74 -16.49 55.44
CA MET A 1 18.53 -16.83 54.67
C MET A 1 18.43 -15.85 53.51
N SER A 2 18.70 -16.31 52.30
CA SER A 2 18.54 -15.62 51.00
C SER A 2 18.58 -16.77 49.96
N PRO A 3 17.79 -16.77 48.86
CA PRO A 3 17.38 -15.58 48.12
C PRO A 3 15.91 -15.54 47.67
N TYR A 4 15.43 -14.32 47.43
CA TYR A 4 14.35 -14.09 46.48
C TYR A 4 14.82 -14.56 45.11
N SER A 5 14.33 -15.70 44.67
CA SER A 5 14.43 -16.13 43.27
C SER A 5 13.50 -15.26 42.44
N LEU A 6 14.02 -14.13 41.94
CA LEU A 6 13.47 -13.51 40.75
C LEU A 6 13.82 -14.43 39.59
N THR A 7 12.92 -15.35 39.27
CA THR A 7 12.98 -16.01 37.97
C THR A 7 12.78 -14.92 36.92
N PRO A 8 13.73 -14.65 36.01
CA PRO A 8 13.45 -13.81 34.87
C PRO A 8 12.33 -14.50 34.09
N ILE A 9 11.20 -13.81 33.93
CA ILE A 9 10.19 -14.25 32.96
C ILE A 9 10.90 -14.22 31.60
N PRO A 10 10.96 -15.33 30.84
CA PRO A 10 11.58 -15.31 29.53
C PRO A 10 10.89 -14.24 28.67
N ARG A 11 11.66 -13.28 28.18
CA ARG A 11 11.26 -12.47 27.03
C ARG A 11 11.56 -13.29 25.78
N GLU A 12 10.62 -14.15 25.41
CA GLU A 12 10.59 -14.76 24.08
C GLU A 12 9.20 -14.59 23.47
N SER A 13 9.22 -14.15 22.22
CA SER A 13 8.15 -13.51 21.47
C SER A 13 7.15 -14.51 20.91
N GLU A 14 5.91 -14.51 21.42
CA GLU A 14 4.76 -14.85 20.57
C GLU A 14 4.44 -13.62 19.72
N GLY A 15 5.27 -13.38 18.71
CA GLY A 15 4.92 -12.50 17.61
C GLY A 15 3.90 -13.22 16.73
N GLU A 16 2.88 -12.51 16.25
CA GLU A 16 1.98 -13.05 15.22
C GLU A 16 2.78 -13.65 14.07
N ASP A 17 2.38 -14.84 13.61
CA ASP A 17 2.95 -15.41 12.39
C ASP A 17 2.46 -14.57 11.19
N ARG A 18 3.20 -13.49 10.89
CA ARG A 18 2.94 -12.61 9.74
C ARG A 18 2.89 -13.40 8.44
N ALA A 19 3.58 -14.53 8.32
CA ALA A 19 3.48 -15.39 7.14
C ALA A 19 2.13 -16.13 7.08
N ALA A 20 1.61 -16.62 8.21
CA ALA A 20 0.26 -17.17 8.30
C ALA A 20 -0.81 -16.12 7.99
N LEU A 21 -0.70 -14.92 8.57
CA LEU A 21 -1.61 -13.80 8.28
C LEU A 21 -1.63 -13.47 6.79
N ARG A 22 -0.45 -13.30 6.16
CA ARG A 22 -0.36 -13.07 4.71
C ARG A 22 -1.09 -14.15 3.91
N ARG A 23 -0.84 -15.43 4.21
CA ARG A 23 -1.49 -16.55 3.51
C ARG A 23 -3.00 -16.50 3.65
N ALA A 24 -3.51 -16.28 4.87
CA ALA A 24 -4.94 -16.24 5.14
C ALA A 24 -5.64 -15.07 4.44
N LEU A 25 -5.06 -13.85 4.52
CA LEU A 25 -5.64 -12.65 3.93
C LEU A 25 -5.62 -12.70 2.40
N ILE A 26 -4.53 -13.17 1.78
CA ILE A 26 -4.47 -13.36 0.33
C ILE A 26 -5.57 -14.33 -0.12
N ALA A 27 -5.72 -15.47 0.56
CA ALA A 27 -6.75 -16.45 0.21
C ALA A 27 -8.18 -15.89 0.35
N ARG A 28 -8.45 -15.11 1.40
CA ARG A 28 -9.74 -14.41 1.58
C ARG A 28 -10.00 -13.40 0.47
N ARG A 29 -8.98 -12.60 0.13
CA ARG A 29 -9.09 -11.54 -0.89
C ARG A 29 -9.30 -12.10 -2.30
N GLU A 30 -8.66 -13.22 -2.63
CA GLU A 30 -8.89 -13.90 -3.92
C GLU A 30 -10.34 -14.42 -4.08
N GLN A 31 -11.06 -14.58 -2.97
CA GLN A 31 -12.46 -15.00 -2.92
C GLN A 31 -13.40 -13.86 -2.51
N LEU A 32 -12.99 -12.59 -2.70
CA LEU A 32 -13.76 -11.42 -2.28
C LEU A 32 -15.16 -11.41 -2.94
N PRO A 33 -16.25 -11.45 -2.16
CA PRO A 33 -17.60 -11.29 -2.68
C PRO A 33 -17.84 -9.86 -3.17
N ASP A 34 -18.75 -9.69 -4.13
CA ASP A 34 -19.16 -8.38 -4.68
C ASP A 34 -17.99 -7.50 -5.14
N ARG A 35 -16.90 -8.14 -5.59
CA ARG A 35 -15.63 -7.52 -5.93
C ARG A 35 -15.76 -6.27 -6.80
N SER A 36 -16.58 -6.33 -7.85
CA SER A 36 -16.79 -5.20 -8.76
C SER A 36 -17.33 -3.96 -8.05
N ALA A 37 -18.30 -4.13 -7.13
CA ALA A 37 -18.88 -3.04 -6.37
C ALA A 37 -17.86 -2.44 -5.39
N LYS A 38 -17.10 -3.31 -4.72
CA LYS A 38 -16.03 -2.89 -3.79
C LYS A 38 -14.89 -2.18 -4.50
N GLU A 39 -14.46 -2.67 -5.66
CA GLU A 39 -13.47 -2.02 -6.52
C GLU A 39 -13.98 -0.65 -7.02
N ALA A 40 -15.26 -0.54 -7.39
CA ALA A 40 -15.83 0.75 -7.80
C ALA A 40 -15.86 1.77 -6.65
N ALA A 41 -16.28 1.36 -5.46
CA ALA A 41 -16.29 2.22 -4.26
C ALA A 41 -14.88 2.67 -3.87
N LEU A 42 -13.92 1.74 -3.79
CA LEU A 42 -12.52 2.08 -3.49
C LEU A 42 -11.88 2.93 -4.61
N THR A 43 -12.24 2.72 -5.88
CA THR A 43 -11.83 3.63 -6.97
C THR A 43 -12.30 5.06 -6.72
N ALA A 44 -13.57 5.24 -6.34
CA ALA A 44 -14.12 6.56 -6.05
C ALA A 44 -13.42 7.22 -4.84
N ALA A 45 -13.15 6.44 -3.79
CA ALA A 45 -12.39 6.91 -2.62
C ALA A 45 -10.97 7.36 -3.00
N VAL A 46 -10.25 6.57 -3.81
CA VAL A 46 -8.91 6.92 -4.30
C VAL A 46 -8.94 8.19 -5.14
N VAL A 47 -9.89 8.32 -6.07
CA VAL A 47 -10.02 9.51 -6.91
C VAL A 47 -10.26 10.74 -6.05
N ARG A 48 -11.21 10.68 -5.10
CA ARG A 48 -11.47 11.78 -4.16
C ARG A 48 -10.23 12.17 -3.37
N ALA A 49 -9.56 11.20 -2.76
CA ALA A 49 -8.42 11.45 -1.88
C ALA A 49 -7.25 12.07 -2.65
N VAL A 50 -6.92 11.54 -3.82
CA VAL A 50 -5.83 12.07 -4.64
C VAL A 50 -6.18 13.44 -5.21
N THR A 51 -7.44 13.70 -5.60
CA THR A 51 -7.87 15.03 -6.04
C THR A 51 -7.77 16.06 -4.91
N ALA A 52 -8.06 15.68 -3.66
CA ALA A 52 -7.88 16.58 -2.52
C ALA A 52 -6.39 16.84 -2.20
N LEU A 53 -5.53 15.84 -2.43
CA LEU A 53 -4.09 15.92 -2.17
C LEU A 53 -3.33 16.74 -3.23
N GLU A 54 -3.79 16.74 -4.48
CA GLU A 54 -3.15 17.42 -5.62
C GLU A 54 -1.63 17.15 -5.76
N PRO A 55 -1.16 15.88 -5.79
CA PRO A 55 0.27 15.58 -5.84
C PRO A 55 0.89 15.97 -7.17
N ILE A 56 2.17 16.36 -7.18
CA ILE A 56 2.90 16.63 -8.43
C ILE A 56 3.20 15.32 -9.16
N CYS A 57 3.58 14.27 -8.43
CA CYS A 57 3.89 12.95 -8.96
C CYS A 57 3.33 11.83 -8.09
N LEU A 58 2.34 11.11 -8.61
CA LEU A 58 1.72 9.97 -7.96
C LEU A 58 2.36 8.65 -8.41
N GLY A 59 3.05 7.99 -7.49
CA GLY A 59 3.50 6.61 -7.66
C GLY A 59 2.38 5.64 -7.30
N ALA A 60 2.13 4.63 -8.14
CA ALA A 60 1.15 3.59 -7.89
C ALA A 60 1.78 2.20 -7.92
N TYR A 61 0.98 1.14 -8.08
CA TYR A 61 1.47 -0.23 -8.26
C TYR A 61 0.66 -0.96 -9.32
N CYS A 62 1.21 -2.05 -9.83
CA CYS A 62 0.47 -3.00 -10.65
C CYS A 62 -0.04 -4.13 -9.77
N ALA A 63 -1.36 -4.29 -9.69
CA ALA A 63 -1.99 -5.21 -8.76
C ALA A 63 -1.65 -6.67 -9.02
N THR A 64 -1.51 -7.45 -7.95
CA THR A 64 -1.31 -8.89 -7.98
C THR A 64 -2.11 -9.59 -6.86
N ARG A 65 -2.32 -10.91 -6.99
CA ARG A 65 -2.92 -11.77 -5.94
C ARG A 65 -4.19 -11.18 -5.32
N GLY A 66 -5.10 -10.74 -6.19
CA GLY A 66 -6.40 -10.22 -5.81
C GLY A 66 -6.40 -8.84 -5.16
N GLU A 67 -5.28 -8.09 -5.14
CA GLU A 67 -5.27 -6.68 -4.75
C GLU A 67 -6.32 -5.84 -5.47
N PHE A 68 -6.66 -4.70 -4.88
CA PHE A 68 -7.30 -3.62 -5.61
C PHE A 68 -6.39 -3.16 -6.75
N ASP A 69 -6.94 -2.99 -7.96
CA ASP A 69 -6.22 -2.44 -9.12
C ASP A 69 -6.34 -0.91 -9.13
N PRO A 70 -5.25 -0.15 -8.93
CA PRO A 70 -5.32 1.31 -8.95
C PRO A 70 -5.34 1.89 -10.37
N LEU A 71 -5.02 1.12 -11.42
CA LEU A 71 -4.90 1.66 -12.77
C LEU A 71 -6.20 2.29 -13.32
N PRO A 72 -7.41 1.75 -13.05
CA PRO A 72 -8.67 2.43 -13.35
C PRO A 72 -8.82 3.79 -12.66
N ALA A 73 -8.40 3.93 -11.40
CA ALA A 73 -8.41 5.21 -10.69
C ALA A 73 -7.44 6.21 -11.35
N LEU A 74 -6.23 5.75 -11.73
CA LEU A 74 -5.26 6.61 -12.42
C LEU A 74 -5.78 7.14 -13.77
N ARG A 75 -6.58 6.34 -14.50
CA ARG A 75 -7.23 6.81 -15.74
C ARG A 75 -8.21 7.95 -15.48
N GLN A 76 -9.00 7.88 -14.40
CA GLN A 76 -9.93 8.94 -14.03
C GLN A 76 -9.18 10.17 -13.54
N LEU A 77 -8.14 9.97 -12.72
CA LEU A 77 -7.27 11.05 -12.23
C LEU A 77 -6.55 11.78 -13.37
N ALA A 78 -6.06 11.07 -14.38
CA ALA A 78 -5.44 11.70 -15.55
C ALA A 78 -6.38 12.63 -16.33
N GLN A 79 -7.70 12.41 -16.23
CA GLN A 79 -8.71 13.30 -16.83
C GLN A 79 -9.02 14.49 -15.92
N ALA A 80 -9.08 14.26 -14.60
CA ALA A 80 -9.42 15.29 -13.62
C ALA A 80 -8.23 16.23 -13.30
N LEU A 81 -7.01 15.71 -13.33
CA LEU A 81 -5.77 16.37 -12.93
C LEU A 81 -4.72 16.22 -14.06
N PRO A 82 -4.82 17.02 -15.14
CA PRO A 82 -4.00 16.84 -16.33
C PRO A 82 -2.50 17.10 -16.12
N ASP A 83 -2.13 17.81 -15.05
CA ASP A 83 -0.74 18.17 -14.74
C ASP A 83 -0.04 17.14 -13.83
N VAL A 84 -0.76 16.15 -13.30
CA VAL A 84 -0.20 15.11 -12.42
C VAL A 84 0.63 14.11 -13.22
N GLN A 85 1.85 13.86 -12.78
CA GLN A 85 2.69 12.80 -13.34
C GLN A 85 2.44 11.47 -12.64
N PHE A 86 2.07 10.42 -13.38
CA PHE A 86 1.99 9.07 -12.81
C PHE A 86 3.31 8.30 -12.95
N ALA A 87 3.55 7.39 -12.01
CA ALA A 87 4.71 6.53 -12.02
C ALA A 87 4.37 5.11 -11.54
N LEU A 88 5.08 4.12 -12.09
CA LEU A 88 4.97 2.72 -11.69
C LEU A 88 6.33 2.18 -11.23
N PRO A 89 6.35 1.24 -10.27
CA PRO A 89 7.57 0.76 -9.67
C PRO A 89 8.24 -0.27 -10.57
N VAL A 90 9.56 -0.16 -10.69
CA VAL A 90 10.43 -1.19 -11.23
C VAL A 90 11.32 -1.67 -10.10
N VAL A 91 11.29 -2.98 -9.84
CA VAL A 91 12.08 -3.59 -8.78
C VAL A 91 13.24 -4.39 -9.34
N ASP A 92 14.36 -4.38 -8.63
CA ASP A 92 15.50 -5.26 -8.87
C ASP A 92 15.49 -6.38 -7.81
N PRO A 93 15.25 -7.65 -8.19
CA PRO A 93 15.27 -8.78 -7.26
C PRO A 93 16.64 -9.05 -6.61
N ALA A 94 17.74 -8.71 -7.29
CA ALA A 94 19.08 -8.99 -6.81
C ALA A 94 19.47 -8.05 -5.66
N THR A 95 19.13 -6.77 -5.79
CA THR A 95 19.43 -5.73 -4.80
C THR A 95 18.27 -5.45 -3.84
N ARG A 96 17.07 -5.93 -4.18
CA ARG A 96 15.80 -5.61 -3.52
C ARG A 96 15.49 -4.12 -3.44
N GLN A 97 16.01 -3.36 -4.41
CA GLN A 97 15.73 -1.95 -4.60
C GLN A 97 14.49 -1.76 -5.47
N MET A 98 13.84 -0.62 -5.28
CA MET A 98 12.69 -0.16 -6.05
C MET A 98 12.98 1.25 -6.54
N ARG A 99 12.66 1.53 -7.80
CA ARG A 99 12.63 2.88 -8.36
C ARG A 99 11.30 3.09 -9.06
N PHE A 100 10.83 4.34 -9.11
CA PHE A 100 9.64 4.68 -9.88
C PHE A 100 10.04 5.18 -11.27
N VAL A 101 9.33 4.72 -12.29
CA VAL A 101 9.49 5.21 -13.66
C VAL A 101 8.21 5.87 -14.10
N ALA A 102 8.33 6.96 -14.84
CA ALA A 102 7.19 7.67 -15.37
C ALA A 102 6.35 6.74 -16.25
N TRP A 103 5.05 6.87 -16.14
CA TRP A 103 4.08 6.12 -16.92
C TRP A 103 2.83 6.97 -17.13
N ALA A 104 2.15 6.81 -18.26
CA ALA A 104 0.86 7.43 -18.51
C ALA A 104 -0.21 6.37 -18.82
N PRO A 105 -1.48 6.59 -18.43
CA PRO A 105 -2.54 5.65 -18.76
C PRO A 105 -2.66 5.36 -20.27
N GLY A 106 -2.54 4.08 -20.60
CA GLY A 106 -2.55 3.59 -21.99
C GLY A 106 -1.16 3.24 -22.53
N GLU A 107 -0.08 3.63 -21.85
CA GLU A 107 1.27 3.19 -22.20
C GLU A 107 1.47 1.69 -21.95
N ALA A 108 2.26 1.06 -22.83
CA ALA A 108 2.47 -0.37 -22.82
C ALA A 108 3.21 -0.84 -21.56
N LEU A 109 2.74 -1.98 -21.03
CA LEU A 109 3.37 -2.70 -19.94
C LEU A 109 3.92 -4.04 -20.45
N GLN A 110 4.98 -4.52 -19.81
CA GLN A 110 5.56 -5.84 -20.02
C GLN A 110 5.67 -6.60 -18.70
N ALA A 111 5.85 -7.92 -18.77
CA ALA A 111 6.09 -8.73 -17.58
C ALA A 111 7.43 -8.36 -16.95
N GLY A 112 7.41 -7.97 -15.67
CA GLY A 112 8.59 -7.68 -14.85
C GLY A 112 8.90 -8.79 -13.85
N ALA A 113 9.63 -8.42 -12.80
CA ALA A 113 9.94 -9.33 -11.70
C ALA A 113 8.67 -9.89 -11.04
N TYR A 114 8.72 -11.15 -10.62
CA TYR A 114 7.61 -11.85 -9.98
C TYR A 114 6.32 -11.93 -10.84
N GLY A 115 6.42 -11.65 -12.14
CA GLY A 115 5.26 -11.58 -13.05
C GLY A 115 4.43 -10.31 -12.90
N ILE A 116 4.90 -9.31 -12.16
CA ILE A 116 4.22 -8.02 -11.99
C ILE A 116 4.52 -7.14 -13.20
N ALA A 117 3.50 -6.53 -13.78
CA ALA A 117 3.64 -5.68 -14.95
C ALA A 117 4.48 -4.43 -14.65
N VAL A 118 5.34 -4.05 -15.57
CA VAL A 118 6.18 -2.83 -15.49
C VAL A 118 6.12 -2.06 -16.81
N PRO A 119 6.35 -0.74 -16.82
CA PRO A 119 6.46 0.02 -18.06
C PRO A 119 7.49 -0.56 -19.02
N VAL A 120 7.16 -0.54 -20.32
CA VAL A 120 8.10 -0.92 -21.38
C VAL A 120 9.24 0.10 -21.48
N ASP A 121 8.90 1.39 -21.49
CA ASP A 121 9.89 2.46 -21.34
C ASP A 121 10.20 2.66 -19.86
N GLN A 122 11.46 2.46 -19.50
CA GLN A 122 11.95 2.61 -18.13
C GLN A 122 13.10 3.63 -18.04
N SER A 123 13.27 4.44 -19.10
CA SER A 123 14.36 5.42 -19.24
C SER A 123 14.21 6.61 -18.31
N ARG A 124 12.96 6.99 -17.98
CA ARG A 124 12.64 8.15 -17.15
C ARG A 124 12.31 7.73 -15.72
N THR A 125 13.33 7.71 -14.86
CA THR A 125 13.13 7.56 -13.41
C THR A 125 12.61 8.87 -12.83
N VAL A 126 11.65 8.79 -11.93
CA VAL A 126 10.99 9.94 -11.29
C VAL A 126 10.82 9.67 -9.79
N GLU A 127 10.63 10.75 -9.03
CA GLU A 127 10.48 10.70 -7.58
C GLU A 127 9.06 11.17 -7.21
N PRO A 128 8.14 10.25 -6.88
CA PRO A 128 6.82 10.57 -6.38
C PRO A 128 6.87 11.34 -5.06
N ASP A 129 5.99 12.33 -4.93
CA ASP A 129 5.65 13.03 -3.69
C ASP A 129 4.40 12.42 -3.02
N ALA A 130 3.66 11.55 -3.73
CA ALA A 130 2.62 10.69 -3.15
C ALA A 130 2.71 9.25 -3.68
N LEU A 131 2.35 8.28 -2.83
CA LEU A 131 2.37 6.84 -3.14
C LEU A 131 1.05 6.16 -2.82
N LEU A 132 0.52 5.41 -3.78
CA LEU A 132 -0.45 4.35 -3.52
C LEU A 132 0.31 3.06 -3.14
N VAL A 133 0.03 2.51 -1.97
CA VAL A 133 0.77 1.38 -1.39
C VAL A 133 -0.16 0.17 -1.24
N PRO A 134 0.17 -1.00 -1.80
CA PRO A 134 -0.67 -2.19 -1.65
C PRO A 134 -0.56 -2.77 -0.23
N CYS A 135 -1.71 -3.08 0.37
CA CYS A 135 -1.79 -3.71 1.70
C CYS A 135 -2.28 -5.16 1.58
N VAL A 136 -1.55 -6.11 2.17
CA VAL A 136 -2.06 -7.49 2.36
C VAL A 136 -2.99 -7.53 3.57
N GLY A 137 -2.61 -6.80 4.62
CA GLY A 137 -3.46 -6.50 5.77
C GLY A 137 -3.12 -5.12 6.32
N PHE A 138 -3.95 -4.61 7.20
CA PHE A 138 -3.72 -3.34 7.88
C PHE A 138 -4.44 -3.31 9.23
N VAL A 139 -4.06 -2.36 10.08
CA VAL A 139 -4.80 -2.00 11.31
C VAL A 139 -5.18 -0.53 11.26
N GLU A 140 -6.20 -0.13 12.02
CA GLU A 140 -6.73 1.25 12.04
C GLU A 140 -5.65 2.32 12.28
N ALA A 141 -4.62 1.99 13.07
CA ALA A 141 -3.51 2.88 13.38
C ALA A 141 -2.59 3.23 12.18
N GLY A 142 -2.85 2.70 10.98
CA GLY A 142 -2.09 2.98 9.76
C GLY A 142 -0.90 2.04 9.53
N LEU A 143 -0.70 1.03 10.39
CA LEU A 143 0.32 0.01 10.18
C LEU A 143 -0.20 -1.02 9.16
N ARG A 144 0.67 -1.42 8.23
CA ARG A 144 0.33 -2.40 7.18
C ARG A 144 1.15 -3.67 7.26
N LEU A 145 0.54 -4.75 6.80
CA LEU A 145 1.21 -5.99 6.46
C LEU A 145 1.44 -6.03 4.94
N GLY A 146 2.69 -5.92 4.50
CA GLY A 146 3.08 -6.15 3.10
C GLY A 146 3.40 -7.62 2.79
N TYR A 147 3.87 -7.93 1.58
CA TYR A 147 4.23 -9.30 1.17
C TYR A 147 5.52 -9.86 1.81
N GLY A 148 6.24 -9.06 2.59
CA GLY A 148 7.51 -9.47 3.22
C GLY A 148 8.75 -9.26 2.32
N GLY A 149 8.58 -8.71 1.12
CA GLY A 149 9.71 -8.30 0.29
C GLY A 149 10.43 -7.06 0.86
N GLY A 150 9.71 -6.17 1.55
CA GLY A 150 10.25 -4.93 2.14
C GLY A 150 10.65 -3.85 1.12
N TYR A 151 10.12 -3.92 -0.11
CA TYR A 151 10.45 -2.96 -1.18
C TYR A 151 9.97 -1.54 -0.83
N TYR A 152 8.72 -1.40 -0.40
CA TYR A 152 8.16 -0.12 0.03
C TYR A 152 8.86 0.41 1.28
N ASP A 153 9.11 -0.42 2.29
CA ASP A 153 9.80 0.01 3.51
C ASP A 153 11.20 0.55 3.21
N ARG A 154 11.97 -0.13 2.36
CA ARG A 154 13.28 0.37 1.92
C ARG A 154 13.20 1.61 1.04
N TYR A 155 12.14 1.75 0.25
CA TYR A 155 11.94 2.92 -0.59
C TYR A 155 11.59 4.16 0.24
N MET A 156 10.75 4.00 1.26
CA MET A 156 10.29 5.07 2.14
C MET A 156 11.27 5.38 3.28
N ALA A 157 12.24 4.49 3.54
CA ALA A 157 13.28 4.71 4.54
C ALA A 157 14.03 6.04 4.27
N GLY A 158 13.86 7.00 5.18
CA GLY A 158 14.48 8.32 5.10
C GLY A 158 13.72 9.35 4.25
N ARG A 159 12.53 9.01 3.74
CA ARG A 159 11.65 9.91 2.96
C ARG A 159 10.47 10.35 3.80
N GLY A 160 10.63 11.48 4.50
CA GLY A 160 9.53 12.11 5.26
C GLY A 160 8.71 13.10 4.43
N ASP A 161 9.03 13.23 3.14
CA ASP A 161 8.46 14.15 2.18
C ASP A 161 7.42 13.50 1.25
N VAL A 162 7.16 12.20 1.42
CA VAL A 162 6.26 11.43 0.57
C VAL A 162 4.98 11.09 1.32
N TYR A 163 3.85 11.49 0.77
CA TYR A 163 2.53 11.14 1.28
C TYR A 163 2.16 9.70 0.89
N THR A 164 1.63 8.92 1.82
CA THR A 164 1.38 7.49 1.61
C THR A 164 -0.08 7.11 1.83
N ILE A 165 -0.68 6.50 0.80
CA ILE A 165 -2.07 6.04 0.78
C ILE A 165 -2.08 4.53 0.60
N GLY A 166 -2.35 3.80 1.68
CA GLY A 166 -2.53 2.36 1.66
C GLY A 166 -3.86 1.98 1.04
N LEU A 167 -3.87 0.99 0.14
CA LEU A 167 -5.09 0.49 -0.49
C LEU A 167 -5.34 -0.95 -0.05
N ALA A 168 -6.49 -1.18 0.56
CA ALA A 168 -6.93 -2.49 1.05
C ALA A 168 -8.44 -2.63 0.86
N PHE A 169 -8.94 -3.86 0.94
CA PHE A 169 -10.37 -4.06 1.18
C PHE A 169 -10.62 -4.19 2.69
N ASP A 170 -11.83 -3.91 3.17
CA ASP A 170 -12.18 -4.07 4.61
C ASP A 170 -11.86 -5.47 5.14
N LEU A 171 -12.01 -6.50 4.30
CA LEU A 171 -11.68 -7.88 4.65
C LEU A 171 -10.21 -8.09 5.07
N CYS A 172 -9.33 -7.15 4.71
CA CYS A 172 -7.91 -7.15 5.01
C CYS A 172 -7.57 -6.47 6.35
N GLU A 173 -8.56 -5.92 7.04
CA GLU A 173 -8.38 -5.36 8.37
C GLU A 173 -8.00 -6.45 9.39
N LEU A 174 -7.13 -6.09 10.31
CA LEU A 174 -6.62 -6.91 11.40
C LEU A 174 -6.92 -6.21 12.72
N ASP A 175 -7.21 -6.99 13.77
CA ASP A 175 -7.44 -6.46 15.12
C ASP A 175 -6.15 -5.89 15.74
N ASP A 176 -5.02 -6.55 15.46
CA ASP A 176 -3.69 -6.13 15.91
C ASP A 176 -2.65 -6.51 14.85
N LEU A 177 -1.53 -5.78 14.85
CA LEU A 177 -0.36 -6.07 14.05
C LEU A 177 0.85 -5.50 14.77
N ARG A 178 1.79 -6.37 15.13
CA ARG A 178 3.04 -5.91 15.76
C ARG A 178 3.96 -5.24 14.76
N ALA A 179 4.28 -3.97 15.00
CA ALA A 179 5.26 -3.22 14.23
C ALA A 179 6.67 -3.81 14.41
N GLU A 180 7.39 -3.94 13.30
CA GLU A 180 8.82 -4.19 13.26
C GLU A 180 9.60 -2.87 13.08
N PRO A 181 10.90 -2.78 13.46
CA PRO A 181 11.65 -1.52 13.44
C PRO A 181 11.77 -0.83 12.07
N HIS A 182 11.49 -1.56 10.99
CA HIS A 182 11.53 -1.06 9.62
C HIS A 182 10.13 -0.85 9.03
N ASP A 183 9.06 -1.17 9.78
CA ASP A 183 7.72 -0.88 9.32
C ASP A 183 7.47 0.64 9.38
N HIS A 184 6.87 1.17 8.33
CA HIS A 184 6.41 2.56 8.25
C HIS A 184 4.90 2.62 8.45
N LEU A 185 4.43 3.52 9.33
CA LEU A 185 3.02 3.90 9.36
C LEU A 185 2.67 4.65 8.08
N LEU A 186 1.50 4.37 7.53
CA LEU A 186 0.97 5.12 6.40
C LEU A 186 0.19 6.34 6.90
N ASP A 187 0.19 7.41 6.10
CA ASP A 187 -0.55 8.64 6.41
C ASP A 187 -2.06 8.41 6.34
N LEU A 188 -2.47 7.64 5.33
CA LEU A 188 -3.84 7.28 5.04
C LEU A 188 -3.94 5.82 4.59
N ILE A 189 -5.00 5.13 4.98
CA ILE A 189 -5.42 3.85 4.39
C ILE A 189 -6.85 4.01 3.93
N LEU A 190 -7.13 3.61 2.69
CA LEU A 190 -8.46 3.62 2.10
C LEU A 190 -8.96 2.20 1.87
N THR A 191 -10.22 2.00 2.21
CA THR A 191 -10.99 0.82 1.86
C THR A 191 -12.26 1.20 1.10
N GLU A 192 -13.05 0.21 0.71
CA GLU A 192 -14.33 0.44 0.04
C GLU A 192 -15.39 1.08 0.95
N THR A 193 -15.22 1.07 2.27
CA THR A 193 -16.18 1.66 3.23
C THR A 193 -15.58 2.61 4.26
N GLY A 194 -14.25 2.71 4.35
CA GLY A 194 -13.58 3.50 5.38
C GLY A 194 -12.30 4.20 4.94
N SER A 195 -11.83 5.07 5.83
CA SER A 195 -10.49 5.65 5.80
C SER A 195 -9.87 5.59 7.18
N PHE A 196 -8.60 5.20 7.27
CA PHE A 196 -7.87 4.94 8.51
C PHE A 196 -6.47 5.59 8.48
N GLY A 197 -5.75 5.57 9.59
CA GLY A 197 -4.42 6.17 9.71
C GLY A 197 -4.43 7.58 10.30
N LEU A 198 -3.27 8.24 10.22
CA LEU A 198 -2.97 9.49 10.91
C LEU A 198 -3.84 10.66 10.42
N GLU A 199 -4.23 10.62 9.15
CA GLU A 199 -4.89 11.73 8.48
C GLU A 199 -6.30 11.39 7.94
N ALA A 200 -6.92 10.32 8.44
CA ALA A 200 -8.28 9.92 8.04
C ALA A 200 -9.32 11.07 8.14
N GLY A 201 -9.16 11.97 9.11
CA GLY A 201 -10.04 13.13 9.29
C GLY A 201 -9.87 14.26 8.26
N LEU A 202 -8.85 14.23 7.39
CA LEU A 202 -8.64 15.26 6.37
C LEU A 202 -9.54 15.11 5.14
N LEU A 203 -10.11 13.93 4.90
CA LEU A 203 -10.99 13.68 3.76
C LEU A 203 -12.45 14.09 3.98
N GLY A 204 -12.77 14.63 5.16
CA GLY A 204 -14.11 15.08 5.56
C GLY A 204 -15.05 13.91 5.87
N ASP A 205 -15.82 14.04 6.95
CA ASP A 205 -16.86 13.08 7.38
C ASP A 205 -18.11 13.09 6.45
N GLU A 206 -17.93 13.14 5.14
CA GLU A 206 -19.02 12.78 4.23
C GLU A 206 -18.94 11.27 4.02
N GLU A 207 -19.81 10.55 4.75
CA GLU A 207 -20.04 9.10 4.71
C GLU A 207 -19.79 8.52 3.31
N LEU A 208 -18.92 7.50 3.26
CA LEU A 208 -18.66 6.67 2.08
C LEU A 208 -19.91 5.96 1.58
#